data_AF-A3ILZ2-F1
#
_entry.id   AF-A3ILZ2-F1
#
_cell.length_a   1.000
_cell.length_b   1.000
_cell.length_c   1.000
_cell.angle_alpha   90.00
_cell.angle_beta   90.00
_cell.angle_gamma   90.00
#
_symmetry.space_group_name_H-M   'P 1'
#
loop_
_entity.id
_entity.type
_entity.pdbx_description
1 polymer ?
#
loop_
_entity_poly.entity_id
_entity_poly.type
_entity_poly.pdbx_seq_one_letter_code
_entity_poly.pdbx_strand_id
1 'polypeptide(L)'
;MKGKEKNSNPIVVDLTQDILLRTTIPLDNHAALRSGFVGYPINPRWSVSKVRAWKTGRQLRQALQEGELMIRSSDSMLVPSDKEQEGISVCQIPTQPYKWMSCAEWVKQLFITYQTV
;
A
#
# COMPACT_ATOMS: atom_id res chain seq x y z
N MET A 1 2.32 26.86 11.04
CA MET A 1 1.52 26.02 11.96
C MET A 1 1.78 24.55 11.63
N LYS A 2 2.59 23.83 12.43
CA LYS A 2 2.84 22.39 12.24
C LYS A 2 1.61 21.63 12.75
N GLY A 3 0.83 21.03 11.84
CA GLY A 3 -0.31 20.19 12.20
C GLY A 3 0.18 18.95 12.96
N LYS A 4 -0.45 18.64 14.11
CA LYS A 4 -0.21 17.43 14.89
C LYS A 4 -0.47 16.21 14.02
N GLU A 5 0.59 15.47 13.67
CA GLU A 5 0.46 14.13 13.12
C GLU A 5 -0.10 13.24 14.24
N LYS A 6 -1.41 12.95 14.20
CA LYS A 6 -1.98 11.89 15.02
C LYS A 6 -1.34 10.60 14.52
N ASN A 7 -0.48 9.99 15.33
CA ASN A 7 0.05 8.65 15.12
C ASN A 7 -1.11 7.65 15.14
N SER A 8 -1.83 7.55 14.03
CA SER A 8 -2.85 6.54 13.82
C SER A 8 -2.15 5.20 13.69
N ASN A 9 -2.33 4.35 14.71
CA ASN A 9 -1.83 2.99 14.69
C ASN A 9 -2.31 2.31 13.39
N PRO A 10 -1.43 1.59 12.68
CA PRO A 10 -1.79 0.93 11.45
C PRO A 10 -2.80 -0.20 11.72
N ILE A 11 -3.92 -0.16 11.00
CA ILE A 11 -5.04 -1.10 11.08
C ILE A 11 -4.98 -2.04 9.87
N VAL A 12 -5.34 -3.31 10.06
CA VAL A 12 -5.50 -4.27 8.95
C VAL A 12 -6.91 -4.15 8.39
N VAL A 13 -7.02 -4.02 7.07
CA VAL A 13 -8.28 -3.91 6.34
C VAL A 13 -8.31 -4.91 5.19
N ASP A 14 -9.44 -5.57 4.98
CA ASP A 14 -9.65 -6.40 3.79
C ASP A 14 -9.85 -5.49 2.57
N LEU A 15 -9.04 -5.65 1.53
CA LEU A 15 -9.24 -4.99 0.23
C LEU A 15 -10.24 -5.76 -0.63
N THR A 16 -10.13 -7.08 -0.62
CA THR A 16 -11.02 -8.07 -1.27
C THR A 16 -11.16 -9.29 -0.34
N GLN A 17 -11.89 -10.34 -0.76
CA GLN A 17 -12.10 -11.55 0.06
C GLN A 17 -10.80 -12.22 0.54
N ASP A 18 -9.69 -12.06 -0.21
CA ASP A 18 -8.44 -12.78 0.06
C ASP A 18 -7.20 -11.87 0.12
N ILE A 19 -7.39 -10.55 0.25
CA ILE A 19 -6.26 -9.60 0.27
C ILE A 19 -6.40 -8.65 1.44
N LEU A 20 -5.44 -8.70 2.35
CA LEU A 20 -5.36 -7.85 3.52
C LEU A 20 -4.34 -6.73 3.31
N LEU A 21 -4.66 -5.53 3.79
CA LEU A 21 -3.76 -4.38 3.75
C LEU A 21 -3.59 -3.79 5.15
N ARG A 22 -2.36 -3.49 5.53
CA ARG A 22 -2.07 -2.75 6.75
C ARG A 22 -1.95 -1.26 6.44
N THR A 23 -2.93 -0.47 6.86
CA THR A 23 -3.03 0.95 6.49
C THR A 23 -3.32 1.86 7.68
N THR A 24 -2.93 3.13 7.56
CA THR A 24 -3.31 4.20 8.49
C THR A 24 -4.56 4.97 8.04
N ILE A 25 -5.15 4.58 6.90
CA ILE A 25 -6.38 5.19 6.40
C ILE A 25 -7.52 4.95 7.40
N PRO A 26 -8.26 5.99 7.82
CA PRO A 26 -9.39 5.83 8.73
C PRO A 26 -10.49 4.93 8.17
N LEU A 27 -11.17 4.21 9.06
CA LEU A 27 -12.25 3.26 8.74
C LEU A 27 -13.32 3.85 7.81
N ASP A 28 -13.71 5.10 8.02
CA ASP A 28 -14.71 5.82 7.21
C ASP A 28 -14.37 5.90 5.71
N ASN A 29 -13.09 5.73 5.36
CA ASN A 29 -12.59 5.80 3.99
C ASN A 29 -12.28 4.41 3.41
N HIS A 30 -12.44 3.33 4.17
CA HIS A 30 -12.12 1.96 3.71
C HIS A 30 -12.99 1.53 2.53
N ALA A 31 -14.27 1.92 2.50
CA ALA A 31 -15.12 1.65 1.35
C ALA A 31 -14.57 2.27 0.05
N ALA A 32 -14.06 3.51 0.13
CA ALA A 32 -13.45 4.18 -1.01
C ALA A 32 -12.13 3.50 -1.41
N LEU A 33 -11.30 3.13 -0.44
CA LEU A 33 -10.07 2.36 -0.66
C LEU A 33 -10.34 1.04 -1.41
N ARG A 34 -11.26 0.21 -0.90
CA ARG A 34 -11.68 -1.06 -1.50
C ARG A 34 -12.16 -0.86 -2.93
N SER A 35 -13.04 0.12 -3.14
CA SER A 35 -13.61 0.37 -4.45
C SER A 35 -12.55 0.78 -5.49
N GLY A 36 -11.54 1.55 -5.07
CA GLY A 36 -10.41 1.91 -5.92
C GLY A 36 -9.55 0.71 -6.28
N PHE A 37 -9.30 -0.18 -5.32
CA PHE A 37 -8.54 -1.42 -5.53
C PHE A 37 -9.25 -2.39 -6.48
N VAL A 38 -10.58 -2.52 -6.36
CA VAL A 38 -11.39 -3.35 -7.26
C VAL A 38 -11.53 -2.74 -8.67
N GLY A 39 -11.28 -1.43 -8.82
CA GLY A 39 -11.34 -0.74 -10.11
C GLY A 39 -12.68 -0.09 -10.42
N TYR A 40 -13.53 0.14 -9.41
CA TYR A 40 -14.77 0.91 -9.60
C TYR A 40 -14.48 2.38 -9.95
N PRO A 41 -15.38 3.03 -10.71
CA PRO A 41 -15.25 4.45 -11.00
C PRO A 41 -15.33 5.29 -9.73
N ILE A 42 -14.76 6.50 -9.79
CA ILE A 42 -14.82 7.46 -8.70
C ILE A 42 -16.29 7.87 -8.43
N ASN A 43 -16.70 7.85 -7.16
CA ASN A 43 -18.02 8.36 -6.78
C ASN A 43 -17.96 9.88 -6.61
N PRO A 44 -18.73 10.67 -7.39
CA PRO A 44 -18.69 12.13 -7.32
C PRO A 44 -19.18 12.71 -5.99
N ARG A 45 -19.89 11.91 -5.17
CA ARG A 45 -20.39 12.33 -3.84
C ARG A 45 -19.36 12.17 -2.74
N TRP A 46 -18.18 11.64 -3.03
CA TRP A 46 -17.15 11.42 -2.03
C TRP A 46 -16.44 12.71 -1.63
N SER A 47 -16.15 12.80 -0.33
CA SER A 47 -15.27 13.83 0.21
C SER A 47 -13.84 13.66 -0.33
N VAL A 48 -13.04 14.72 -0.24
CA VAL A 48 -11.62 14.70 -0.65
C VAL A 48 -10.86 13.54 0.01
N SER A 49 -11.11 13.25 1.29
CA SER A 49 -10.48 12.13 2.00
C SER A 49 -10.82 10.78 1.39
N LYS A 50 -12.09 10.55 1.02
CA LYS A 50 -12.53 9.33 0.34
C LYS A 50 -11.95 9.23 -1.07
N VAL A 51 -11.91 10.34 -1.81
CA VAL A 51 -11.26 10.38 -3.14
C VAL A 51 -9.77 10.03 -3.04
N ARG A 52 -9.06 10.52 -2.02
CA ARG A 52 -7.65 10.15 -1.77
C ARG A 52 -7.52 8.66 -1.48
N ALA A 53 -8.36 8.10 -0.61
CA ALA A 53 -8.35 6.67 -0.31
C ALA A 53 -8.65 5.81 -1.56
N TRP A 54 -9.60 6.23 -2.40
CA TRP A 54 -9.87 5.57 -3.68
C TRP A 54 -8.66 5.60 -4.63
N LYS A 55 -7.97 6.74 -4.75
CA LYS A 55 -6.74 6.83 -5.54
C LYS A 55 -5.66 5.88 -5.01
N THR A 56 -5.49 5.80 -3.69
CA THR A 56 -4.57 4.85 -3.07
C THR A 56 -4.94 3.40 -3.42
N GLY A 57 -6.23 3.04 -3.35
CA GLY A 57 -6.70 1.72 -3.76
C GLY A 57 -6.34 1.40 -5.21
N ARG A 58 -6.54 2.36 -6.13
CA ARG A 58 -6.18 2.20 -7.54
C ARG A 58 -4.67 2.00 -7.73
N GLN A 59 -3.85 2.78 -7.02
CA GLN A 59 -2.39 2.65 -7.07
C GLN A 59 -1.93 1.28 -6.57
N LEU A 60 -2.52 0.77 -5.48
CA LEU A 60 -2.21 -0.58 -4.97
C LEU A 60 -2.56 -1.68 -5.98
N ARG A 61 -3.69 -1.54 -6.68
CA ARG A 61 -4.06 -2.48 -7.75
C ARG A 61 -3.02 -2.47 -8.87
N GLN A 62 -2.62 -1.27 -9.30
CA GLN A 62 -1.64 -1.11 -10.37
C GLN A 62 -0.28 -1.71 -9.97
N ALA A 63 0.22 -1.40 -8.77
CA ALA A 63 1.48 -1.94 -8.27
C ALA A 63 1.45 -3.47 -8.10
N LEU A 64 0.29 -4.05 -7.74
CA LEU A 64 0.11 -5.50 -7.73
C LEU A 64 0.16 -6.09 -9.16
N GLN A 65 -0.42 -5.42 -10.15
CA GLN A 65 -0.38 -5.85 -11.56
C GLN A 65 1.03 -5.72 -12.16
N GLU A 66 1.78 -4.70 -11.77
CA GLU A 66 3.18 -4.47 -12.18
C GLU A 66 4.17 -5.39 -11.43
N GLY A 67 3.70 -6.09 -10.39
CA GLY A 67 4.50 -7.01 -9.57
C GLY A 67 5.49 -6.30 -8.64
N GLU A 68 5.25 -5.01 -8.35
CA GLU A 68 5.90 -4.25 -7.28
C GLU A 68 5.35 -4.63 -5.91
N LEU A 69 4.08 -5.04 -5.87
CA LEU A 69 3.45 -5.66 -4.71
C LEU A 69 3.18 -7.14 -4.99
N MET A 70 3.18 -7.92 -3.93
CA MET A 70 2.78 -9.32 -3.96
C MET A 70 1.86 -9.62 -2.77
N ILE A 71 1.04 -10.66 -2.93
CA ILE A 71 0.24 -11.19 -1.84
C ILE A 71 1.09 -12.26 -1.15
N ARG A 72 1.41 -12.04 0.12
CA ARG A 72 2.15 -13.01 0.92
C ARG A 72 1.26 -14.22 1.22
N SER A 73 1.69 -15.41 0.82
CA SER A 73 0.86 -16.63 0.93
C SER A 73 0.55 -17.06 2.37
N SER A 74 1.31 -16.61 3.37
CA SER A 74 1.13 -17.02 4.77
C SER A 74 -0.04 -16.35 5.47
N ASP A 75 -0.35 -15.11 5.10
CA ASP A 75 -1.29 -14.24 5.81
C ASP A 75 -2.18 -13.40 4.87
N SER A 76 -2.11 -13.65 3.56
CA SER A 76 -2.83 -12.91 2.52
C SER A 76 -2.55 -11.40 2.52
N MET A 77 -1.45 -10.96 3.13
CA MET A 77 -1.11 -9.54 3.20
C MET A 77 -0.53 -9.04 1.88
N LEU A 78 -1.00 -7.88 1.44
CA LEU A 78 -0.40 -7.13 0.35
C LEU A 78 0.89 -6.47 0.84
N VAL A 79 2.02 -6.91 0.31
CA VAL A 79 3.36 -6.50 0.75
C VAL A 79 4.24 -6.13 -0.45
N PRO A 80 5.28 -5.31 -0.26
CA PRO A 80 6.28 -5.08 -1.29
C PRO A 80 6.88 -6.38 -1.79
N SER A 81 7.10 -6.45 -3.09
CA SER A 81 7.84 -7.51 -3.75
C SER A 81 9.33 -7.25 -3.52
N ASP A 82 10.06 -8.24 -3.01
CA ASP A 82 11.51 -8.14 -2.74
C ASP A 82 12.35 -8.17 -4.04
N LYS A 83 11.92 -7.49 -5.11
CA LYS A 83 12.65 -7.40 -6.38
C LYS A 83 13.88 -6.49 -6.27
N GLU A 84 14.77 -6.81 -5.36
CA GLU A 84 16.20 -6.55 -5.48
C GLU A 84 16.90 -7.91 -5.37
N GLN A 85 17.11 -8.58 -6.52
CA GLN A 85 18.25 -9.46 -6.82
C GLN A 85 18.01 -10.25 -8.10
N GLU A 86 18.21 -9.61 -9.25
CA GLU A 86 18.84 -10.29 -10.38
C GLU A 86 20.25 -9.72 -10.52
N GLY A 87 21.22 -10.40 -9.92
CA GLY A 87 22.62 -10.02 -10.02
C GLY A 87 23.48 -10.57 -8.88
N ILE A 88 23.93 -11.82 -9.04
CA ILE A 88 25.18 -12.39 -8.50
C ILE A 88 25.11 -13.16 -7.17
N SER A 89 25.36 -14.47 -7.30
CA SER A 89 26.12 -15.38 -6.41
C SER A 89 25.62 -15.68 -5.00
N VAL A 90 25.14 -16.92 -4.86
CA VAL A 90 25.55 -17.93 -3.86
C VAL A 90 26.24 -17.43 -2.58
N CYS A 91 25.67 -17.88 -1.45
CA CYS A 91 26.18 -17.95 -0.07
C CYS A 91 25.94 -16.75 0.87
N GLN A 92 25.21 -17.07 1.95
CA GLN A 92 25.16 -16.46 3.29
C GLN A 92 24.10 -15.35 3.55
N ILE A 93 23.19 -15.70 4.47
CA ILE A 93 22.19 -14.86 5.15
C ILE A 93 22.93 -13.78 5.99
N PRO A 94 22.35 -12.57 6.13
CA PRO A 94 22.03 -12.13 7.49
C PRO A 94 20.61 -11.56 7.58
N THR A 95 19.90 -12.04 8.58
CA THR A 95 18.61 -11.57 9.09
C THR A 95 18.69 -10.06 9.36
N GLN A 96 18.22 -9.24 8.43
CA GLN A 96 17.81 -7.87 8.74
C GLN A 96 16.33 -7.92 9.13
N PRO A 97 15.92 -7.40 10.30
CA PRO A 97 14.51 -7.31 10.62
C PRO A 97 13.91 -6.33 9.63
N TYR A 98 13.03 -6.82 8.75
CA TYR A 98 12.24 -5.97 7.88
C TYR A 98 11.76 -4.76 8.69
N LYS A 99 12.15 -3.54 8.29
CA LYS A 99 11.63 -2.35 8.95
C LYS A 99 10.27 -2.12 8.32
N TRP A 100 9.21 -2.46 9.05
CA TRP A 100 7.84 -2.28 8.58
C TRP A 100 7.59 -0.82 8.21
N MET A 101 7.38 -0.56 6.92
CA MET A 101 7.03 0.74 6.41
C MET A 101 5.51 0.91 6.50
N SER A 102 5.08 2.06 6.98
CA SER A 102 3.67 2.46 6.93
C SER A 102 3.23 2.61 5.46
N CYS A 103 1.97 2.32 5.12
CA CYS A 103 1.42 2.67 3.79
C CYS A 103 1.70 4.14 3.41
N ALA A 104 1.73 5.05 4.39
CA ALA A 104 2.04 6.46 4.14
C ALA A 104 3.51 6.68 3.74
N GLU A 105 4.44 5.90 4.28
CA GLU A 105 5.86 5.93 3.90
C GLU A 105 6.07 5.26 2.55
N TRP A 106 5.33 4.18 2.28
CA TRP A 106 5.39 3.48 1.00
C TRP A 106 4.81 4.33 -0.15
N VAL A 107 3.66 4.99 0.06
CA VAL A 107 3.11 5.93 -0.92
C VAL A 107 4.09 7.09 -1.16
N LYS A 108 4.76 7.60 -0.12
CA LYS A 108 5.80 8.63 -0.29
C LYS A 108 6.97 8.13 -1.13
N GLN A 109 7.41 6.88 -0.93
CA GLN A 109 8.48 6.26 -1.73
C GLN A 109 8.09 6.10 -3.19
N LEU A 110 6.90 5.56 -3.49
CA LEU A 110 6.40 5.48 -4.87
C LEU A 110 6.33 6.84 -5.57
N PHE A 111 5.90 7.88 -4.86
CA PHE A 111 5.82 9.24 -5.41
C PHE A 111 7.21 9.83 -5.73
N ILE A 112 8.25 9.45 -4.99
CA ILE A 112 9.64 9.88 -5.24
C ILE A 112 10.18 9.20 -6.49
N THR A 113 9.96 7.89 -6.64
CA THR A 113 10.44 7.11 -7.81
C THR A 113 9.84 7.61 -9.14
N TYR A 114 8.63 8.18 -9.10
CA TYR A 114 7.96 8.74 -10.28
C TYR A 114 8.40 10.18 -10.65
N GLN A 115 9.21 10.87 -9.83
CA GLN A 115 9.71 12.23 -10.08
C GLN A 115 11.17 12.27 -10.57
N THR A 116 11.83 11.11 -10.68
CA THR A 116 13.20 10.96 -11.21
C THR A 116 13.19 10.27 -12.57
N VAL A 117 12.38 10.80 -13.50
CA VAL A 117 12.49 10.55 -14.96
C VAL A 117 12.37 11.90 -15.67
#